data_AF-A0A199V6K9-F1
#
_entry.id   AF-A0A199V6K9-F1
#
_cell.length_a   1.000
_cell.length_b   1.000
_cell.length_c   1.000
_cell.angle_alpha   90.00
_cell.angle_beta   90.00
_cell.angle_gamma   90.00
#
_symmetry.space_group_name_H-M   'P 1'
#
loop_
_entity.id
_entity.type
_entity.pdbx_description
1 polymer ?
#
loop_
_entity_poly.entity_id
_entity_poly.type
_entity_poly.pdbx_seq_one_letter_code
_entity_poly.pdbx_strand_id
1 'polypeptide(L)'
;MTVGMYMLSPRMAYHFSECVEKHAYSTYDKFLKLQGEELKNLPAPKAAIEYYMNNDLYLFDEFQTARVPCSRRPQIENLYDVFVNIRDDEGEHCKTMKACQTPGSLRSPHSIPKPLEEDD
;
A
#
# COMPACT_ATOMS: atom_id res chain seq x y z
N MET A 1 7.88 -17.93 -12.34
CA MET A 1 7.46 -17.16 -13.54
C MET A 1 7.94 -15.71 -13.46
N THR A 2 7.56 -14.94 -12.44
CA THR A 2 7.93 -13.50 -12.28
C THR A 2 9.44 -13.26 -12.27
N VAL A 3 10.23 -14.09 -11.58
CA VAL A 3 11.70 -13.98 -11.55
C VAL A 3 12.31 -14.07 -12.97
N GLY A 4 11.85 -15.00 -13.79
CA GLY A 4 12.30 -15.14 -15.18
C GLY A 4 11.87 -13.97 -16.06
N MET A 5 10.63 -13.49 -15.89
CA MET A 5 10.17 -12.27 -16.58
C MET A 5 11.02 -11.06 -16.19
N TYR A 6 11.38 -10.93 -14.91
CA TYR A 6 12.21 -9.83 -14.43
C TYR A 6 13.62 -9.86 -15.02
N MET A 7 14.25 -11.04 -15.07
CA MET A 7 15.57 -11.20 -15.69
C MET A 7 15.58 -10.84 -17.18
N LEU A 8 14.50 -11.12 -17.90
CA LEU A 8 14.37 -10.80 -19.33
C LEU A 8 13.94 -9.34 -19.58
N SER A 9 13.00 -8.85 -18.76
CA SER A 9 12.43 -7.51 -18.87
C SER A 9 11.79 -7.09 -17.53
N PRO A 10 12.50 -6.30 -16.70
CA PRO A 10 11.94 -5.76 -15.46
C PRO A 10 10.64 -4.99 -15.70
N ARG A 11 10.57 -4.21 -16.79
CA ARG A 11 9.38 -3.46 -17.17
C ARG A 11 8.15 -4.35 -17.36
N MET A 12 8.32 -5.50 -18.01
CA MET A 12 7.23 -6.46 -18.21
C MET A 12 6.80 -7.11 -16.89
N ALA A 13 7.76 -7.45 -16.02
CA ALA A 13 7.46 -7.99 -14.70
C ALA A 13 6.67 -6.99 -13.84
N TYR A 14 7.09 -5.72 -13.81
CA TYR A 14 6.37 -4.68 -13.08
C TYR A 14 4.99 -4.37 -13.67
N HIS A 15 4.84 -4.37 -14.99
CA HIS A 15 3.51 -4.23 -15.61
C HIS A 15 2.60 -5.42 -15.28
N PHE A 16 3.14 -6.63 -15.24
CA PHE A 16 2.36 -7.79 -14.80
C PHE A 16 1.90 -7.63 -13.34
N SER A 17 2.79 -7.23 -12.44
CA SER A 17 2.42 -6.91 -11.05
C SER A 17 1.36 -5.81 -10.99
N GLU A 18 1.49 -4.72 -11.76
CA GLU A 18 0.48 -3.65 -11.86
C GLU A 18 -0.91 -4.21 -12.22
N CYS A 19 -0.99 -5.16 -13.16
CA CYS A 19 -2.25 -5.82 -13.52
C CYS A 19 -2.81 -6.66 -12.37
N VAL A 20 -1.96 -7.35 -11.61
CA VAL A 20 -2.36 -8.12 -10.43
C VAL A 20 -2.96 -7.19 -9.36
N GLU A 21 -2.27 -6.08 -9.04
CA GLU A 21 -2.77 -5.14 -8.03
C GLU A 21 -4.07 -4.45 -8.45
N LYS A 22 -4.22 -4.10 -9.74
CA LYS A 22 -5.50 -3.59 -10.27
C LYS A 22 -6.64 -4.59 -10.07
N HIS A 23 -6.37 -5.88 -10.27
CA HIS A 23 -7.37 -6.92 -10.06
C HIS A 23 -7.68 -7.12 -8.57
N ALA A 24 -6.67 -7.09 -7.72
CA ALA A 24 -6.82 -7.16 -6.27
C ALA A 24 -7.67 -5.99 -5.75
N TYR A 25 -7.35 -4.75 -6.13
CA TYR A 25 -8.15 -3.56 -5.84
C TYR A 25 -9.62 -3.76 -6.23
N SER A 26 -9.88 -4.17 -7.47
CA SER A 26 -11.25 -4.39 -7.95
C SER A 26 -11.98 -5.48 -7.15
N THR A 27 -11.27 -6.50 -6.69
CA THR A 27 -11.83 -7.59 -5.90
C THR A 27 -12.26 -7.11 -4.52
N TYR A 28 -11.38 -6.39 -3.82
CA TYR A 28 -11.70 -5.81 -2.52
C TYR A 28 -12.81 -4.76 -2.61
N ASP A 29 -12.80 -3.90 -3.64
CA ASP A 29 -13.86 -2.93 -3.87
C ASP A 29 -15.24 -3.60 -4.08
N LYS A 30 -15.30 -4.69 -4.85
CA LYS A 30 -16.52 -5.49 -5.00
C LYS A 30 -16.95 -6.13 -3.69
N PHE A 31 -16.02 -6.70 -2.94
CA PHE A 31 -16.30 -7.34 -1.65
C PHE A 31 -16.88 -6.33 -0.64
N LEU A 32 -16.26 -5.15 -0.52
CA LEU A 32 -16.73 -4.06 0.34
C LEU A 32 -18.13 -3.58 -0.02
N LYS A 33 -18.46 -3.51 -1.32
CA LYS A 33 -19.81 -3.14 -1.79
C LYS A 33 -20.87 -4.20 -1.45
N LEU A 34 -20.49 -5.48 -1.46
CA LEU A 34 -21.41 -6.58 -1.22
C LEU A 34 -21.61 -6.87 0.27
N GLN A 35 -20.55 -6.78 1.07
CA GLN A 35 -20.54 -7.22 2.48
C GLN A 35 -20.30 -6.07 3.47
N GLY A 36 -20.28 -4.82 3.01
CA GLY A 36 -19.85 -3.68 3.81
C GLY A 36 -20.61 -3.50 5.12
N GLU A 37 -21.93 -3.70 5.11
CA GLU A 37 -22.77 -3.56 6.31
C GLU A 37 -22.49 -4.66 7.34
N GLU A 38 -22.23 -5.90 6.91
CA GLU A 38 -21.87 -6.98 7.83
C GLU A 38 -20.48 -6.74 8.45
N LEU A 39 -19.52 -6.31 7.64
CA LEU A 39 -18.14 -6.06 8.07
C LEU A 39 -18.05 -4.95 9.13
N LYS A 40 -18.93 -3.93 9.08
CA LYS A 40 -18.97 -2.86 10.10
C LYS A 40 -19.35 -3.37 11.49
N ASN A 41 -20.09 -4.48 11.57
CA ASN A 41 -20.52 -5.07 12.84
C ASN A 41 -19.49 -6.06 13.41
N LEU A 42 -18.43 -6.38 12.67
CA LEU A 42 -17.39 -7.31 13.08
C LEU A 42 -16.17 -6.56 13.64
N PRO A 43 -15.56 -7.06 14.73
CA PRO A 43 -14.39 -6.43 15.30
C PRO A 43 -13.19 -6.57 14.37
N ALA A 44 -12.31 -5.56 14.39
CA ALA A 44 -11.06 -5.61 13.64
C ALA A 44 -10.09 -6.68 14.23
N PRO A 45 -9.41 -7.48 13.39
CA PRO A 45 -8.41 -8.43 13.86
C PRO A 45 -7.20 -7.72 14.46
N LYS A 46 -6.68 -8.27 15.57
CA LYS A 46 -5.52 -7.72 16.29
C LYS A 46 -4.30 -7.48 15.38
N ALA A 47 -4.02 -8.42 14.48
CA ALA A 47 -2.90 -8.30 13.54
C ALA A 47 -3.03 -7.09 12.61
N ALA A 48 -4.24 -6.73 12.17
CA ALA A 48 -4.46 -5.57 11.32
C ALA A 48 -4.27 -4.27 12.11
N ILE A 49 -4.79 -4.21 13.34
CA ILE A 49 -4.58 -3.06 14.24
C ILE A 49 -3.08 -2.86 14.49
N GLU A 50 -2.36 -3.92 14.84
CA GLU A 50 -0.91 -3.88 15.09
C GLU A 50 -0.09 -3.55 13.83
N TYR A 51 -0.58 -3.87 12.63
CA TYR A 51 0.10 -3.52 11.39
C TYR A 51 -0.11 -2.05 11.00
N TYR A 52 -1.36 -1.58 11.03
CA TYR A 52 -1.75 -0.28 10.48
C TYR A 52 -1.66 0.89 11.49
N MET A 53 -1.83 0.61 12.78
CA MET A 53 -1.90 1.66 13.82
C MET A 53 -0.66 1.70 14.72
N ASN A 54 0.34 0.84 14.49
CA ASN A 54 1.57 0.84 15.28
C ASN A 54 2.56 1.91 14.77
N ASN A 55 3.51 2.29 15.61
CA ASN A 55 4.39 3.43 15.36
C ASN A 55 5.45 3.19 14.27
N ASP A 56 5.80 1.93 13.99
CA ASP A 56 6.80 1.60 12.98
C ASP A 56 6.17 1.26 11.63
N LEU A 57 5.85 2.32 10.88
CA LEU A 57 5.35 2.26 9.51
C LEU A 57 6.47 2.46 8.48
N TYR A 58 7.72 2.09 8.79
CA TYR A 58 8.88 2.35 7.95
C TYR A 58 8.67 1.89 6.48
N LEU A 59 8.25 0.64 6.30
CA LEU A 59 8.00 0.07 4.96
C LEU A 59 6.71 0.60 4.32
N PHE A 60 5.75 1.08 5.11
CA PHE A 60 4.47 1.54 4.59
C PHE A 60 4.64 2.74 3.66
N ASP A 61 5.45 3.71 4.06
CA ASP A 61 5.72 4.90 3.23
C ASP A 61 6.62 4.57 2.03
N GLU A 62 7.54 3.60 2.14
CA GLU A 62 8.42 3.16 1.04
C GLU A 62 7.64 2.60 -0.17
N PHE A 63 6.50 1.96 0.08
CA PHE A 63 5.66 1.39 -0.99
C PHE A 63 4.63 2.36 -1.57
N GLN A 64 4.65 3.64 -1.19
CA GLN A 64 3.72 4.68 -1.67
C GLN A 64 4.42 5.78 -2.49
N THR A 65 4.64 5.51 -3.77
CA THR A 65 5.42 6.40 -4.65
C THR A 65 4.67 7.62 -5.18
N ALA A 66 3.33 7.61 -5.15
CA ALA A 66 2.49 8.65 -5.73
C ALA A 66 1.96 9.67 -4.71
N ARG A 67 2.49 9.65 -3.48
CA ARG A 67 2.01 10.46 -2.36
C ARG A 67 3.16 11.04 -1.56
N VAL A 68 2.86 12.11 -0.82
CA VAL A 68 3.81 12.68 0.14
C VAL A 68 4.03 11.67 1.28
N PRO A 69 5.28 11.39 1.68
CA PRO A 69 5.57 10.54 2.83
C PRO A 69 4.81 10.97 4.08
N CYS A 70 4.46 10.02 4.94
CA CYS A 70 3.72 10.29 6.17
C CYS A 70 2.30 10.87 6.02
N SER A 71 1.82 11.10 4.78
CA SER A 71 0.51 11.73 4.53
C SER A 71 -0.69 10.79 4.70
N ARG A 72 -0.47 9.48 4.80
CA ARG A 72 -1.51 8.47 5.01
C ARG A 72 -1.19 7.68 6.28
N ARG A 73 -2.11 7.72 7.24
CA ARG A 73 -2.05 6.91 8.47
C ARG A 73 -3.39 6.23 8.66
N PRO A 74 -3.52 4.97 8.20
CA PRO A 74 -4.76 4.23 8.31
C PRO A 74 -5.29 4.18 9.74
N GLN A 75 -6.61 4.29 9.89
CA GLN A 75 -7.32 4.10 11.16
C GLN A 75 -8.22 2.88 11.02
N ILE A 76 -8.43 2.16 12.13
CA ILE A 76 -9.21 0.92 12.14
C ILE A 76 -10.09 0.90 13.39
N GLU A 77 -11.40 0.89 13.19
CA GLU A 77 -12.39 0.71 14.26
C GLU A 77 -13.09 -0.65 14.15
N ASN A 78 -13.29 -1.14 12.92
CA ASN A 78 -14.01 -2.38 12.63
C ASN A 78 -13.36 -3.14 11.46
N LEU A 79 -13.89 -4.33 11.14
CA LEU A 79 -13.35 -5.15 10.05
C LEU A 79 -13.55 -4.51 8.66
N TYR A 80 -14.57 -3.66 8.49
CA TYR A 80 -14.75 -2.91 7.23
C TYR A 80 -13.57 -1.99 6.96
N ASP A 81 -13.09 -1.25 7.96
CA ASP A 81 -11.95 -0.34 7.82
C ASP A 81 -10.68 -1.09 7.42
N VAL A 82 -10.49 -2.30 7.93
CA VAL A 82 -9.37 -3.18 7.54
C VAL A 82 -9.40 -3.46 6.03
N PHE A 83 -10.55 -3.87 5.49
CA PHE A 83 -10.67 -4.16 4.07
C PHE A 83 -10.58 -2.90 3.19
N VAL A 84 -11.03 -1.74 3.69
CA VAL A 84 -10.82 -0.45 3.03
C VAL A 84 -9.33 -0.14 2.94
N ASN A 85 -8.59 -0.31 4.04
CA ASN A 85 -7.15 -0.05 4.09
C ASN A 85 -6.39 -0.99 3.15
N ILE A 86 -6.73 -2.28 3.12
CA ILE A 86 -6.15 -3.25 2.18
C ILE A 86 -6.44 -2.86 0.74
N ARG A 87 -7.70 -2.55 0.40
CA ARG A 87 -8.06 -2.09 -0.95
C ARG A 87 -7.21 -0.89 -1.37
N ASP A 88 -7.09 0.10 -0.49
CA ASP A 88 -6.36 1.32 -0.79
C ASP A 88 -4.85 1.08 -0.90
N ASP A 89 -4.30 0.11 -0.15
CA ASP A 89 -2.92 -0.36 -0.32
C ASP A 89 -2.69 -0.92 -1.71
N GLU A 90 -3.58 -1.78 -2.23
CA GLU A 90 -3.46 -2.28 -3.61
C GLU A 90 -3.53 -1.15 -4.65
N GLY A 91 -4.28 -0.10 -4.34
CA GLY A 91 -4.30 1.13 -5.12
C GLY A 91 -2.95 1.84 -5.16
N GLU A 92 -2.25 1.94 -4.03
CA GLU A 92 -0.90 2.49 -3.96
C GLU A 92 0.15 1.55 -4.59
N HIS A 93 0.03 0.24 -4.38
CA HIS A 93 0.89 -0.76 -5.01
C HIS A 93 0.80 -0.68 -6.53
N CYS A 94 -0.39 -0.51 -7.10
CA CYS A 94 -0.56 -0.30 -8.53
C CYS A 94 0.24 0.92 -9.03
N LYS A 95 0.22 2.04 -8.30
CA LYS A 95 0.96 3.25 -8.66
C LYS A 95 2.47 3.01 -8.56
N THR A 96 2.91 2.30 -7.52
CA THR A 96 4.31 1.94 -7.32
C THR A 96 4.81 0.97 -8.40
N MET A 97 4.05 -0.05 -8.77
CA MET A 97 4.39 -0.95 -9.88
C MET A 97 4.49 -0.19 -11.20
N LYS A 98 3.63 0.82 -11.42
CA LYS A 98 3.74 1.71 -12.58
C LYS A 98 5.01 2.56 -12.54
N ALA A 99 5.36 3.13 -11.39
CA ALA A 99 6.60 3.89 -11.22
C ALA A 99 7.83 3.02 -11.55
N CYS A 100 7.89 1.79 -11.02
CA CYS A 100 8.98 0.83 -11.25
C CYS A 100 9.23 0.48 -12.72
N GLN A 101 8.27 0.71 -13.63
CA GLN A 101 8.47 0.48 -15.07
C GLN A 101 9.42 1.48 -15.72
N THR A 102 9.68 2.62 -15.07
CA THR A 102 10.58 3.67 -15.55
C THR A 102 11.82 3.73 -14.64
N PRO A 103 13.04 3.52 -15.15
CA PRO A 103 14.25 3.64 -14.35
C PRO A 103 14.40 5.03 -13.71
N GLY A 104 14.85 5.08 -12.46
CA GLY A 104 15.12 6.34 -11.74
C GLY A 104 13.87 7.07 -11.21
N SER A 105 12.69 6.47 -11.32
CA SER A 105 11.42 7.05 -10.82
C SER A 105 11.21 6.90 -9.31
N LEU A 106 12.00 6.05 -8.65
CA LEU A 106 11.85 5.71 -7.24
C LEU A 106 12.82 6.50 -6.39
N ARG A 107 12.32 7.04 -5.27
CA ARG A 107 13.12 7.70 -4.24
C ARG A 107 12.60 7.27 -2.88
N SER A 108 13.50 6.78 -2.01
CA SER A 108 13.14 6.42 -0.64
C SER A 108 12.71 7.68 0.13
N PRO A 109 11.55 7.65 0.81
CA PRO A 109 11.12 8.71 1.73
C PRO A 109 12.13 8.99 2.85
N HIS A 110 12.88 7.98 3.27
CA HIS A 110 13.85 8.06 4.37
C HIS A 110 15.24 8.54 3.91
N SER A 111 15.42 8.80 2.61
CA SER A 111 16.67 9.34 2.06
C SER A 111 16.89 10.84 2.33
N ILE A 112 15.89 11.55 2.85
CA ILE A 112 15.97 12.97 3.21
C ILE A 112 16.27 13.05 4.71
N PRO A 113 17.39 13.68 5.15
CA PRO A 113 17.64 13.92 6.56
C PRO A 113 16.47 14.68 7.17
N LYS A 114 15.93 14.19 8.29
CA LYS A 114 14.98 14.98 9.07
C LYS A 114 15.63 16.33 9.40
N PRO A 115 14.95 17.47 9.23
CA PRO A 115 15.42 18.71 9.82
C PRO A 115 15.71 18.45 11.30
N LEU A 116 16.86 18.90 11.78
CA LEU A 116 17.18 18.86 13.21
C LEU A 116 16.02 19.53 13.93
N GLU A 117 15.32 18.78 14.79
CA GLU A 117 14.43 19.38 15.77
C GLU A 117 15.34 20.30 16.60
N GLU A 118 15.06 21.60 16.60
CA GLU A 118 15.69 22.53 17.53
C GLU A 118 15.21 22.08 18.91
N ASP A 119 16.11 21.46 19.69
CA ASP A 119 15.90 21.21 21.11
C ASP A 119 15.67 22.58 21.79
N ASP A 120 14.44 22.84 22.23
CA ASP A 120 14.02 23.98 23.08
C ASP A 120 14.76 23.98 24.43
#